data_AF-A0A1D6PD90-F1
#
_entry.id   AF-A0A1D6PD90-F1
#
_cell.length_a   1.000
_cell.length_b   1.000
_cell.length_c   1.000
_cell.angle_alpha   90.00
_cell.angle_beta   90.00
_cell.angle_gamma   90.00
#
_symmetry.space_group_name_H-M   'P 1'
#
loop_
_entity.id
_entity.type
_entity.pdbx_description
1 polymer ?
#
loop_
_entity_poly.entity_id
_entity_poly.type
_entity_poly.pdbx_seq_one_letter_code
_entity_poly.pdbx_strand_id
1 'polypeptide(L)'
;MLFRTTLALLDLYGPALVTTKDAGDAITLLQSLAGSTFDSSQLVLTACMGFQSVGEMGLQELRKKHRPEILTAMEERSKDRGSWKDKKGLATKLYSFKHDPSFVCSPVKSKEGLDGSKVNGETGPANLKTYLSTSSILDTDLDQGVDLQDQVSWLKIELCKLLEEKRSADLRGEELETALMEMVKHDNRRMLSAKVEKLEAEVYELRKVFSYKQEQEQITLQILLRMEQEQKVAEDARIVAERDAAEQTCAAHLLQEKYEATMAALSQMEKRAVMAETMLEATKQYQAGQVKANQSFTSSSPRAEHVLGKINQEPNQDMSNRRIGLLSRGLGWLDKSKGRQNSTETSGG
;
A
#
# COMPACT_ATOMS: atom_id res chain seq x y z
N MET A 1 13.41 8.85 -9.00
CA MET A 1 12.49 8.99 -7.86
C MET A 1 12.91 10.10 -6.91
N LEU A 2 13.89 9.91 -6.01
CA LEU A 2 14.22 10.84 -4.91
C LEU A 2 14.08 12.34 -5.22
N PHE A 3 14.72 12.86 -6.29
CA PHE A 3 14.62 14.27 -6.69
C PHE A 3 13.17 14.78 -6.90
N ARG A 4 12.25 13.96 -7.42
CA ARG A 4 10.83 14.32 -7.57
C ARG A 4 10.15 14.45 -6.21
N THR A 5 10.46 13.56 -5.27
CA THR A 5 9.95 13.61 -3.89
C THR A 5 10.50 14.83 -3.15
N THR A 6 11.79 15.14 -3.32
CA THR A 6 12.40 16.36 -2.76
C THR A 6 11.76 17.63 -3.33
N LEU A 7 11.54 17.69 -4.65
CA LEU A 7 10.87 18.84 -5.28
C LEU A 7 9.40 18.95 -4.83
N ALA A 8 8.66 17.84 -4.72
CA ALA A 8 7.30 17.86 -4.20
C ALA A 8 7.21 18.30 -2.72
N LEU A 9 8.20 17.96 -1.89
CA LEU A 9 8.29 18.48 -0.51
C LEU A 9 8.63 19.98 -0.49
N LEU A 10 9.53 20.45 -1.35
CA LEU A 10 9.85 21.88 -1.48
C LEU A 10 8.68 22.69 -2.03
N ASP A 11 7.82 22.09 -2.84
CA ASP A 11 6.58 22.70 -3.34
C ASP A 11 5.51 22.77 -2.22
N LEU A 12 5.25 21.65 -1.53
CA LEU A 12 4.28 21.58 -0.42
C LEU A 12 4.59 22.55 0.74
N TYR A 13 5.88 22.73 1.07
CA TYR A 13 6.34 23.63 2.13
C TYR A 13 6.89 24.96 1.60
N GLY A 14 6.83 25.20 0.28
CA GLY A 14 7.34 26.39 -0.38
C GLY A 14 6.81 27.71 0.23
N PRO A 15 5.50 27.85 0.49
CA PRO A 15 4.96 29.04 1.16
C PRO A 15 5.57 29.29 2.54
N ALA A 16 5.79 28.23 3.33
CA ALA A 16 6.38 28.35 4.67
C ALA A 16 7.87 28.73 4.58
N LEU A 17 8.63 28.09 3.69
CA LEU A 17 10.03 28.42 3.38
C LEU A 17 10.19 29.90 2.98
N VAL A 18 9.35 30.40 2.07
CA VAL A 18 9.38 31.80 1.59
C VAL A 18 9.04 32.80 2.71
N THR A 19 8.33 32.38 3.77
CA THR A 19 8.08 33.25 4.95
C THR A 19 9.19 33.23 6.01
N THR A 20 10.15 32.31 5.95
CA THR A 20 11.32 32.33 6.85
C THR A 20 12.25 33.50 6.52
N LYS A 21 12.78 34.16 7.55
CA LYS A 21 13.67 35.34 7.39
C LYS A 21 15.15 35.03 7.63
N ASP A 22 15.44 33.98 8.39
CA ASP A 22 16.80 33.50 8.64
C ASP A 22 17.02 32.10 8.05
N ALA A 23 18.28 31.80 7.69
CA ALA A 23 18.68 30.51 7.18
C ALA A 23 18.59 29.39 8.24
N GLY A 24 18.76 29.71 9.53
CA GLY A 24 18.58 28.77 10.64
C GLY A 24 17.14 28.33 10.81
N ASP A 25 16.18 29.25 10.68
CA ASP A 25 14.73 28.93 10.68
C ASP A 25 14.37 27.99 9.52
N ALA A 26 14.85 28.31 8.31
CA ALA A 26 14.63 27.49 7.12
C ALA A 26 15.22 26.06 7.27
N ILE A 27 16.43 25.94 7.81
CA ILE A 27 17.07 24.65 8.10
C ILE A 27 16.28 23.88 9.16
N THR A 28 15.84 24.53 10.23
CA THR A 28 15.08 23.90 11.33
C THR A 28 13.72 23.40 10.83
N LEU A 29 13.04 24.17 9.98
CA LEU A 29 11.79 23.77 9.32
C LEU A 29 12.03 22.53 8.46
N LEU A 30 13.04 22.54 7.57
CA LEU A 30 13.37 21.38 6.72
C LEU A 30 13.79 20.14 7.53
N GLN A 31 14.46 20.31 8.67
CA GLN A 31 14.81 19.20 9.56
C GLN A 31 13.58 18.62 10.28
N SER A 32 12.60 19.46 10.66
CA SER A 32 11.36 19.01 11.30
C SER A 32 10.53 18.07 10.40
N LEU A 33 10.66 18.20 9.08
CA LEU A 33 10.03 17.30 8.10
C LEU A 33 10.43 15.83 8.29
N ALA A 34 11.62 15.54 8.83
CA ALA A 34 12.07 14.16 9.04
C ALA A 34 11.26 13.40 10.11
N GLY A 35 10.53 14.11 10.98
CA GLY A 35 9.59 13.55 11.95
C GLY A 35 8.12 13.85 11.64
N SER A 36 7.82 14.44 10.48
CA SER A 36 6.46 14.86 10.13
C SER A 36 5.67 13.74 9.44
N THR A 37 4.34 13.76 9.61
CA THR A 37 3.41 12.88 8.90
C THR A 37 2.90 13.56 7.63
N PHE A 38 3.02 12.89 6.49
CA PHE A 38 2.57 13.38 5.19
C PHE A 38 1.35 12.60 4.70
N ASP A 39 0.45 13.25 3.96
CA ASP A 39 -0.46 12.53 3.07
C ASP A 39 0.37 11.86 1.96
N SER A 40 0.51 10.55 2.06
CA SER A 40 1.28 9.74 1.11
C SER A 40 0.66 9.73 -0.28
N SER A 41 -0.67 9.89 -0.40
CA SER A 41 -1.36 9.96 -1.68
C SER A 41 -1.09 11.29 -2.38
N GLN A 42 -1.19 12.40 -1.66
CA GLN A 42 -0.87 13.74 -2.18
C GLN A 42 0.62 13.85 -2.54
N LEU A 43 1.52 13.39 -1.66
CA LEU A 43 2.97 13.46 -1.91
C LEU A 43 3.39 12.64 -3.13
N VAL A 44 2.86 11.42 -3.30
CA VAL A 44 3.13 10.60 -4.49
C VAL A 44 2.51 11.21 -5.74
N LEU A 45 1.29 11.76 -5.67
CA LEU A 45 0.64 12.40 -6.81
C LEU A 45 1.43 13.62 -7.29
N THR A 46 1.79 14.55 -6.38
CA THR A 46 2.58 15.75 -6.70
C THR A 46 3.97 15.37 -7.24
N ALA A 47 4.66 14.39 -6.65
CA ALA A 47 5.96 13.93 -7.14
C ALA A 47 5.88 13.26 -8.52
N CYS A 48 4.84 12.49 -8.82
CA CYS A 48 4.71 11.77 -10.09
C CYS A 48 4.17 12.66 -11.22
N MET A 49 3.18 13.51 -10.95
CA MET A 49 2.53 14.41 -11.91
C MET A 49 3.33 15.70 -12.12
N GLY A 50 3.56 16.46 -11.05
CA GLY A 50 4.17 17.80 -11.12
C GLY A 50 5.61 17.78 -11.62
N PHE A 51 6.36 16.73 -11.29
CA PHE A 51 7.78 16.57 -11.66
C PHE A 51 8.02 15.45 -12.67
N GLN A 52 7.04 15.17 -13.54
CA GLN A 52 7.11 14.12 -14.57
C GLN A 52 8.31 14.28 -15.52
N SER A 53 8.73 15.52 -15.80
CA SER A 53 9.89 15.88 -16.62
C SER A 53 11.24 15.49 -16.01
N VAL A 54 11.32 15.28 -14.70
CA VAL A 54 12.57 14.94 -13.98
C VAL A 54 12.87 13.45 -14.13
N GLY A 55 13.29 13.05 -15.34
CA GLY A 55 13.67 11.68 -15.69
C GLY A 55 15.14 11.35 -15.37
N GLU A 56 15.47 10.06 -15.23
CA GLU A 56 16.85 9.65 -14.88
C GLU A 56 17.86 10.00 -15.99
N MET A 57 17.48 9.99 -17.27
CA MET A 57 18.39 10.37 -18.37
C MET A 57 18.86 11.82 -18.24
N GLY A 58 17.93 12.77 -18.07
CA GLY A 58 18.28 14.20 -17.84
C GLY A 58 19.03 14.43 -16.53
N LEU A 59 18.69 13.68 -15.46
CA LEU A 59 19.47 13.70 -14.22
C LEU A 59 20.88 13.13 -14.42
N GLN A 60 21.08 12.15 -15.30
CA GLN A 60 22.39 11.57 -15.61
C GLN A 60 23.24 12.53 -16.46
N GLU A 61 22.63 13.30 -17.36
CA GLU A 61 23.29 14.37 -18.13
C GLU A 61 23.72 15.53 -17.22
N LEU A 62 22.82 16.04 -16.37
CA LEU A 62 23.15 17.03 -15.34
C LEU A 62 24.26 16.54 -14.41
N ARG A 63 24.21 15.26 -14.00
CA ARG A 63 25.24 14.61 -13.18
C ARG A 63 26.59 14.51 -13.92
N LYS A 64 26.60 14.21 -15.22
CA LYS A 64 27.83 14.24 -16.04
C LYS A 64 28.40 15.66 -16.15
N LYS A 65 27.54 16.67 -16.35
CA LYS A 65 27.92 18.08 -16.51
C LYS A 65 28.54 18.70 -15.25
N HIS A 66 27.90 18.53 -14.09
CA HIS A 66 28.29 19.24 -12.86
C HIS A 66 29.17 18.42 -11.89
N ARG A 67 29.34 17.11 -12.11
CA ARG A 67 30.23 16.28 -11.26
C ARG A 67 31.70 16.76 -11.23
N PRO A 68 32.34 17.22 -12.33
CA PRO A 68 33.71 17.73 -12.27
C PRO A 68 33.83 18.97 -11.37
N GLU A 69 32.93 19.94 -11.57
CA GLU A 69 32.82 21.19 -10.81
C GLU A 69 32.58 20.95 -9.31
N ILE A 70 31.69 20.00 -8.97
CA ILE A 70 31.44 19.60 -7.58
C ILE A 70 32.68 18.92 -6.96
N LEU A 71 33.40 18.08 -7.72
CA LEU A 71 34.61 17.42 -7.24
C LEU A 71 35.74 18.43 -6.97
N THR A 72 36.02 19.36 -7.89
CA THR A 72 37.03 20.41 -7.67
C THR A 72 36.66 21.30 -6.48
N ALA A 73 35.40 21.76 -6.40
CA ALA A 73 34.93 22.56 -5.28
C ALA A 73 34.87 21.79 -3.94
N MET A 74 34.87 20.45 -3.95
CA MET A 74 35.02 19.63 -2.74
C MET A 74 36.50 19.44 -2.37
N GLU A 75 37.39 19.32 -3.36
CA GLU A 75 38.84 19.19 -3.16
C GLU A 75 39.47 20.50 -2.65
N GLU A 76 38.98 21.65 -3.12
CA GLU A 76 39.37 22.97 -2.58
C GLU A 76 38.95 23.12 -1.12
N ARG A 77 37.70 22.77 -0.77
CA ARG A 77 37.22 22.76 0.62
C ARG A 77 37.90 21.73 1.51
N SER A 78 38.44 20.64 0.95
CA SER A 78 39.21 19.66 1.72
C SER A 78 40.65 20.12 1.95
N LYS A 79 41.27 20.81 0.97
CA LYS A 79 42.59 21.47 1.12
C LYS A 79 42.56 22.61 2.13
N ASP A 80 41.56 23.49 2.05
CA ASP A 80 41.36 24.57 3.03
C ASP A 80 41.19 24.01 4.46
N ARG A 81 40.30 23.03 4.63
CA ARG A 81 40.10 22.30 5.90
C ARG A 81 41.34 21.50 6.34
N GLY A 82 42.20 21.08 5.41
CA GLY A 82 43.51 20.49 5.68
C GLY A 82 44.47 21.50 6.30
N SER A 83 44.55 22.72 5.76
CA SER A 83 45.36 23.82 6.31
C SER A 83 44.97 24.23 7.74
N TRP A 84 43.73 23.91 8.15
CA TRP A 84 43.26 24.05 9.53
C TRP A 84 43.82 22.95 10.44
N LYS A 85 43.89 21.70 9.96
CA LYS A 85 44.35 20.54 10.75
C LYS A 85 45.85 20.54 11.04
N ASP A 86 46.69 21.03 10.12
CA ASP A 86 48.15 21.07 10.33
C ASP A 86 48.62 22.13 11.35
N LYS A 87 47.70 22.87 11.98
CA LYS A 87 48.02 23.87 13.02
C LYS A 87 48.27 23.22 14.38
N LYS A 88 49.38 22.50 14.49
CA LYS A 88 50.04 22.11 15.76
C LYS A 88 50.43 23.33 16.63
N GLY A 89 50.24 24.56 16.13
CA GLY A 89 50.39 25.84 16.84
C GLY A 89 49.09 26.58 17.18
N LEU A 90 47.91 25.93 17.18
CA LEU A 90 46.69 26.53 17.74
C LEU A 90 46.63 26.44 19.28
N ALA A 91 47.11 25.33 19.86
CA ALA A 91 47.14 25.14 21.32
C ALA A 91 47.97 26.23 22.03
N THR A 92 49.09 26.65 21.45
CA THR A 92 49.95 27.71 21.97
C THR A 92 49.32 29.12 21.90
N LYS A 93 48.30 29.35 21.07
CA LYS A 93 47.58 30.64 21.03
C LYS A 93 46.50 30.78 22.10
N LEU A 94 46.03 29.68 22.69
CA LEU A 94 45.11 29.74 23.83
C LEU A 94 45.83 29.95 25.18
N TYR A 95 47.16 29.80 25.21
CA TYR A 95 47.99 29.99 26.42
C TYR A 95 48.71 31.35 26.47
N SER A 96 48.50 32.23 25.47
CA SER A 96 49.24 33.49 25.33
C SER A 96 48.45 34.76 25.67
N PHE A 97 47.27 34.66 26.30
CA PHE A 97 46.55 35.84 26.79
C PHE A 97 47.17 36.32 28.11
N LYS A 98 48.07 37.31 28.00
CA LYS A 98 48.79 37.89 29.14
C LYS A 98 47.87 38.77 30.01
N HIS A 99 48.14 38.69 31.31
CA HIS A 99 47.57 39.39 32.46
C HIS A 99 46.97 40.80 32.24
N ASP A 100 46.08 41.19 33.16
CA ASP A 100 46.40 42.37 33.99
C ASP A 100 45.82 42.25 35.42
N PRO A 101 46.50 42.73 36.49
CA PRO A 101 46.10 42.50 37.88
C PRO A 101 45.43 43.71 38.52
N SER A 102 44.16 44.00 38.18
CA SER A 102 43.37 44.97 38.93
C SER A 102 41.87 44.65 38.99
N PHE A 103 41.37 44.34 40.19
CA PHE A 103 40.21 45.02 40.77
C PHE A 103 40.12 44.71 42.27
N VAL A 104 39.96 45.76 43.09
CA VAL A 104 39.75 45.65 44.55
C VAL A 104 38.26 45.60 44.81
N CYS A 105 37.81 44.70 45.69
CA CYS A 105 36.50 44.87 46.35
C CYS A 105 36.52 44.30 47.78
N SER A 106 35.81 44.97 48.68
CA SER A 106 35.87 44.76 50.14
C SER A 106 34.87 43.68 50.61
N PRO A 107 35.18 42.88 51.64
CA PRO A 107 34.21 41.96 52.23
C PRO A 107 33.18 42.68 53.14
N VAL A 108 31.91 42.26 53.11
CA VAL A 108 31.03 42.33 54.30
C VAL A 108 29.93 41.25 54.26
N LYS A 109 29.98 40.39 55.29
CA LYS A 109 28.90 39.70 56.04
C LYS A 109 27.53 39.41 55.38
N SER A 110 27.11 38.16 55.51
CA SER A 110 25.80 37.75 56.05
C SER A 110 25.95 36.44 56.86
N LYS A 111 24.95 36.07 57.68
CA LYS A 111 25.01 34.93 58.64
C LYS A 111 24.03 33.81 58.27
N GLU A 112 24.41 32.56 58.56
CA GLU A 112 23.61 31.42 59.08
C GLU A 112 24.42 30.10 58.93
N GLY A 113 24.29 29.04 59.74
CA GLY A 113 23.59 28.93 61.04
C GLY A 113 23.18 27.48 61.42
N LEU A 114 24.05 26.73 62.13
CA LEU A 114 23.82 25.32 62.59
C LEU A 114 23.69 24.27 61.45
N ASP A 115 23.87 22.95 61.62
CA ASP A 115 24.36 22.15 62.77
C ASP A 115 25.19 20.90 62.32
N GLY A 116 25.99 20.40 63.27
CA GLY A 116 26.64 19.08 63.43
C GLY A 116 26.60 17.97 62.37
N SER A 117 27.79 17.57 61.91
CA SER A 117 28.42 16.28 62.30
C SER A 117 29.88 16.20 61.83
N LYS A 118 30.70 15.31 62.43
CA LYS A 118 32.10 15.05 62.04
C LYS A 118 32.21 13.67 61.39
N VAL A 119 33.04 13.55 60.35
CA VAL A 119 34.20 12.63 60.38
C VAL A 119 35.25 13.03 59.33
N ASN A 120 36.50 12.97 59.80
CA ASN A 120 37.79 13.27 59.19
C ASN A 120 37.98 12.90 57.69
N GLY A 121 38.66 13.78 56.92
CA GLY A 121 39.05 13.50 55.53
C GLY A 121 39.72 14.64 54.74
N GLU A 122 40.35 15.63 55.40
CA GLU A 122 40.89 16.81 54.71
C GLU A 122 42.34 16.64 54.22
N THR A 123 42.54 16.74 52.90
CA THR A 123 43.82 17.14 52.28
C THR A 123 43.55 18.15 51.16
N GLY A 124 43.18 19.37 51.53
CA GLY A 124 43.07 20.52 50.61
C GLY A 124 44.40 21.27 50.43
N PRO A 125 44.62 21.97 49.30
CA PRO A 125 45.91 22.60 48.97
C PRO A 125 46.15 23.93 49.72
N ALA A 126 46.35 23.86 51.04
CA ALA A 126 46.44 25.03 51.92
C ALA A 126 47.87 25.58 52.15
N ASN A 127 48.91 24.99 51.54
CA ASN A 127 50.30 25.20 51.97
C ASN A 127 51.21 25.96 50.97
N LEU A 128 50.71 27.01 50.30
CA LEU A 128 51.56 27.97 49.56
C LEU A 128 51.77 29.29 50.32
N LYS A 129 50.76 29.74 51.08
CA LYS A 129 50.78 31.02 51.81
C LYS A 129 51.69 30.98 53.05
N THR A 130 51.95 29.80 53.61
CA THR A 130 52.80 29.59 54.79
C THR A 130 54.27 29.91 54.50
N TYR A 131 54.82 29.37 53.41
CA TYR A 131 56.25 29.49 53.08
C TYR A 131 56.72 30.92 52.81
N LEU A 132 55.86 31.78 52.25
CA LEU A 132 56.20 33.19 52.04
C LEU A 132 56.22 34.01 53.34
N SER A 133 55.52 33.55 54.38
CA SER A 133 55.49 34.22 55.68
C SER A 133 56.78 33.99 56.48
N THR A 134 57.41 32.82 56.34
CA THR A 134 58.68 32.49 57.03
C THR A 134 59.90 33.15 56.40
N SER A 135 59.87 33.55 55.13
CA SER A 135 60.97 34.28 54.47
C SER A 135 61.12 35.75 54.92
N SER A 136 60.22 36.26 55.76
CA SER A 136 60.16 37.67 56.17
C SER A 136 60.52 37.93 57.64
N ILE A 137 60.95 36.91 58.38
CA ILE A 137 61.23 37.00 59.83
C ILE A 137 62.59 36.35 60.16
N LEU A 138 63.61 36.66 59.35
CA LEU A 138 64.99 36.21 59.50
C LEU A 138 65.94 37.28 58.91
N ASP A 139 65.96 38.44 59.57
CA ASP A 139 66.89 39.56 59.28
C ASP A 139 67.76 39.86 60.53
N THR A 140 68.19 38.78 61.19
CA THR A 140 69.19 38.71 62.27
C THR A 140 69.82 37.32 62.25
N ASP A 141 71.09 37.25 62.65
CA ASP A 141 71.87 36.04 62.94
C ASP A 141 72.13 35.07 61.77
N LEU A 142 73.17 35.39 60.98
CA LEU A 142 73.84 34.40 60.14
C LEU A 142 74.77 33.52 61.00
N ASP A 143 74.29 32.33 61.39
CA ASP A 143 75.12 31.12 61.39
C ASP A 143 74.27 29.88 61.08
N GLN A 144 74.89 28.88 60.43
CA GLN A 144 74.29 27.59 60.07
C GLN A 144 72.91 27.61 59.42
N GLY A 145 72.81 28.34 58.29
CA GLY A 145 71.89 27.88 57.23
C GLY A 145 72.27 26.46 56.78
N VAL A 146 71.28 25.62 56.47
CA VAL A 146 71.52 24.31 55.82
C VAL A 146 72.34 24.56 54.56
N ASP A 147 73.37 23.74 54.33
CA ASP A 147 74.27 23.93 53.19
C ASP A 147 73.46 24.00 51.89
N LEU A 148 73.78 24.99 51.05
CA LEU A 148 73.19 25.12 49.71
C LEU A 148 73.44 23.83 48.90
N GLN A 149 74.54 23.12 49.17
CA GLN A 149 74.83 21.79 48.65
C GLN A 149 73.74 20.76 49.01
N ASP A 150 73.24 20.78 50.26
CA ASP A 150 72.22 19.86 50.76
C ASP A 150 70.81 20.24 50.31
N GLN A 151 70.48 21.53 50.24
CA GLN A 151 69.22 21.97 49.64
C GLN A 151 69.17 21.58 48.15
N VAL A 152 70.30 21.70 47.44
CA VAL A 152 70.43 21.25 46.04
C VAL A 152 70.43 19.72 45.93
N SER A 153 70.93 18.97 46.91
CA SER A 153 70.87 17.50 46.90
C SER A 153 69.44 16.99 47.08
N TRP A 154 68.68 17.58 48.01
CA TRP A 154 67.26 17.30 48.23
C TRP A 154 66.42 17.61 46.99
N LEU A 155 66.59 18.79 46.39
CA LEU A 155 65.88 19.18 45.17
C LEU A 155 66.19 18.26 43.98
N LYS A 156 67.41 17.72 43.87
CA LYS A 156 67.75 16.71 42.86
C LYS A 156 67.02 15.39 43.09
N ILE A 157 66.95 14.92 44.35
CA ILE A 157 66.24 13.68 44.69
C ILE A 157 64.75 13.79 44.38
N GLU A 158 64.09 14.86 44.81
CA GLU A 158 62.66 15.07 44.56
C GLU A 158 62.37 15.30 43.07
N LEU A 159 63.26 15.96 42.31
CA LEU A 159 63.15 16.07 40.85
C LEU A 159 63.29 14.70 40.15
N CYS A 160 64.23 13.85 40.56
CA CYS A 160 64.36 12.50 40.01
C CYS A 160 63.09 11.67 40.26
N LYS A 161 62.58 11.69 41.50
CA LYS A 161 61.31 11.06 41.88
C LYS A 161 60.13 11.56 41.03
N LEU A 162 59.98 12.88 40.87
CA LEU A 162 58.94 13.47 40.04
C LEU A 162 59.08 13.09 38.55
N LEU A 163 60.30 12.93 38.04
CA LEU A 163 60.54 12.45 36.67
C LEU A 163 60.17 10.96 36.49
N GLU A 164 60.43 10.14 37.50
CA GLU A 164 60.02 8.72 37.53
C GLU A 164 58.50 8.56 37.68
N GLU A 165 57.86 9.34 38.55
CA GLU A 165 56.39 9.42 38.68
C GLU A 165 55.75 9.89 37.38
N LYS A 166 56.30 10.93 36.74
CA LYS A 166 55.85 11.45 35.43
C LYS A 166 55.97 10.38 34.35
N ARG A 167 57.12 9.70 34.24
CA ARG A 167 57.33 8.60 33.28
C ARG A 167 56.37 7.42 33.53
N SER A 168 56.07 7.12 34.79
CA SER A 168 55.13 6.07 35.18
C SER A 168 53.67 6.46 34.90
N ALA A 169 53.34 7.76 34.94
CA ALA A 169 52.05 8.29 34.53
C ALA A 169 51.89 8.30 33.00
N ASP A 170 52.94 8.65 32.25
CA ASP A 170 52.95 8.58 30.78
C ASP A 170 52.63 7.15 30.31
N LEU A 171 53.39 6.15 30.80
CA LEU A 171 53.24 4.74 30.42
C LEU A 171 51.80 4.24 30.70
N ARG A 172 51.26 4.57 31.88
CA ARG A 172 49.88 4.22 32.25
C ARG A 172 48.84 4.89 31.35
N GLY A 173 49.16 6.07 30.79
CA GLY A 173 48.36 6.73 29.76
C GLY A 173 48.32 5.94 28.46
N GLU A 174 49.47 5.46 27.99
CA GLU A 174 49.59 4.64 26.77
C GLU A 174 48.88 3.27 26.93
N GLU A 175 49.00 2.64 28.10
CA GLU A 175 48.25 1.42 28.48
C GLU A 175 46.74 1.65 28.43
N LEU A 176 46.25 2.75 29.01
CA LEU A 176 44.82 3.09 29.03
C LEU A 176 44.28 3.48 27.64
N GLU A 177 45.04 4.22 26.83
CA GLU A 177 44.66 4.52 25.43
C GLU A 177 44.54 3.22 24.62
N THR A 178 45.49 2.30 24.78
CA THR A 178 45.47 0.98 24.12
C THR A 178 44.23 0.19 24.52
N ALA A 179 43.96 0.05 25.83
CA ALA A 179 42.81 -0.69 26.35
C ALA A 179 41.46 -0.08 25.89
N LEU A 180 41.33 1.25 25.91
CA LEU A 180 40.13 1.94 25.39
C LEU A 180 39.96 1.72 23.88
N MET A 181 41.05 1.74 23.11
CA MET A 181 41.01 1.51 21.66
C MET A 181 40.59 0.06 21.35
N GLU A 182 41.02 -0.93 22.13
CA GLU A 182 40.61 -2.33 21.97
C GLU A 182 39.14 -2.57 22.39
N MET A 183 38.71 -1.99 23.51
CA MET A 183 37.30 -2.02 23.93
C MET A 183 36.38 -1.46 22.84
N VAL A 184 36.69 -0.27 22.30
CA VAL A 184 35.92 0.36 21.23
C VAL A 184 35.95 -0.45 19.93
N LYS A 185 37.06 -1.13 19.60
CA LYS A 185 37.11 -2.06 18.45
C LYS A 185 36.20 -3.28 18.68
N HIS A 186 36.18 -3.84 19.89
CA HIS A 186 35.35 -5.00 20.23
C HIS A 186 33.85 -4.67 20.26
N ASP A 187 33.45 -3.55 20.84
CA ASP A 187 32.04 -3.11 20.87
C ASP A 187 31.53 -2.78 19.46
N ASN A 188 32.32 -2.06 18.65
CA ASN A 188 31.96 -1.81 17.25
C ASN A 188 31.84 -3.12 16.46
N ARG A 189 32.77 -4.07 16.64
CA ARG A 189 32.68 -5.40 16.00
C ARG A 189 31.41 -6.13 16.43
N ARG A 190 31.09 -6.16 17.73
CA ARG A 190 29.91 -6.83 18.28
C ARG A 190 28.61 -6.21 17.75
N MET A 191 28.52 -4.89 17.74
CA MET A 191 27.37 -4.15 17.21
C MET A 191 27.18 -4.41 15.71
N LEU A 192 28.26 -4.39 14.93
CA LEU A 192 28.21 -4.66 13.49
C LEU A 192 27.83 -6.12 13.21
N SER A 193 28.38 -7.09 13.93
CA SER A 193 27.99 -8.51 13.80
C SER A 193 26.52 -8.73 14.10
N ALA A 194 25.99 -8.21 15.22
CA ALA A 194 24.56 -8.33 15.54
C ALA A 194 23.64 -7.66 14.51
N LYS A 195 24.10 -6.56 13.89
CA LYS A 195 23.37 -5.90 12.79
C LYS A 195 23.41 -6.70 11.49
N VAL A 196 24.53 -7.35 11.17
CA VAL A 196 24.66 -8.26 10.02
C VAL A 196 23.74 -9.47 10.21
N GLU A 197 23.82 -10.16 11.35
CA GLU A 197 22.98 -11.32 11.69
C GLU A 197 21.47 -11.00 11.55
N LYS A 198 21.02 -9.84 12.05
CA LYS A 198 19.64 -9.38 11.89
C LYS A 198 19.24 -9.16 10.42
N LEU A 199 20.12 -8.56 9.61
CA LEU A 199 19.88 -8.33 8.18
C LEU A 199 19.90 -9.64 7.38
N GLU A 200 20.75 -10.60 7.75
CA GLU A 200 20.79 -11.92 7.14
C GLU A 200 19.51 -12.72 7.41
N ALA A 201 18.98 -12.66 8.64
CA ALA A 201 17.68 -13.23 9.00
C ALA A 201 16.51 -12.56 8.25
N GLU A 202 16.50 -11.23 8.15
CA GLU A 202 15.49 -10.48 7.37
C GLU A 202 15.54 -10.85 5.87
N VAL A 203 16.74 -10.96 5.29
CA VAL A 203 16.93 -11.37 3.89
C VAL A 203 16.52 -12.83 3.68
N TYR A 204 16.73 -13.73 4.65
CA TYR A 204 16.31 -15.11 4.58
C TYR A 204 14.78 -15.25 4.55
N GLU A 205 14.06 -14.62 5.48
CA GLU A 205 12.60 -14.65 5.50
C GLU A 205 11.97 -13.94 4.30
N LEU A 206 12.55 -12.83 3.82
CA LEU A 206 12.11 -12.17 2.58
C LEU A 206 12.27 -13.09 1.36
N ARG A 207 13.37 -13.85 1.24
CA ARG A 207 13.57 -14.82 0.14
C ARG A 207 12.55 -15.97 0.19
N LYS A 208 12.23 -16.46 1.39
CA LYS A 208 11.27 -17.54 1.65
C LYS A 208 9.82 -17.09 1.37
N VAL A 209 9.46 -15.87 1.73
CA VAL A 209 8.16 -15.26 1.35
C VAL A 209 8.10 -15.02 -0.15
N PHE A 210 9.20 -14.60 -0.78
CA PHE A 210 9.28 -14.40 -2.23
C PHE A 210 9.09 -15.71 -3.01
N SER A 211 9.76 -16.81 -2.65
CA SER A 211 9.59 -18.10 -3.35
C SER A 211 8.16 -18.63 -3.23
N TYR A 212 7.56 -18.56 -2.03
CA TYR A 212 6.14 -18.91 -1.85
C TYR A 212 5.19 -18.05 -2.70
N LYS A 213 5.50 -16.75 -2.86
CA LYS A 213 4.72 -15.86 -3.74
C LYS A 213 4.91 -16.18 -5.22
N GLN A 214 6.10 -16.55 -5.64
CA GLN A 214 6.41 -16.98 -7.01
C GLN A 214 5.67 -18.30 -7.35
N GLU A 215 5.61 -19.25 -6.42
CA GLU A 215 4.80 -20.48 -6.55
C GLU A 215 3.30 -20.16 -6.63
N GLN A 216 2.80 -19.26 -5.77
CA GLN A 216 1.40 -18.81 -5.81
C GLN A 216 1.05 -18.11 -7.13
N GLU A 217 1.95 -17.28 -7.67
CA GLU A 217 1.80 -16.62 -8.97
C GLU A 217 1.73 -17.65 -10.11
N GLN A 218 2.64 -18.64 -10.14
CA GLN A 218 2.66 -19.68 -11.16
C GLN A 218 1.38 -20.52 -11.18
N ILE A 219 0.85 -20.90 -10.01
CA ILE A 219 -0.44 -21.59 -9.89
C ILE A 219 -1.58 -20.71 -10.40
N THR A 220 -1.56 -19.41 -10.05
CA THR A 220 -2.59 -18.44 -10.48
C THR A 220 -2.60 -18.27 -12.00
N LEU A 221 -1.43 -18.15 -12.63
CA LEU A 221 -1.28 -18.07 -14.08
C LEU A 221 -1.79 -19.33 -14.79
N GLN A 222 -1.53 -20.53 -14.24
CA GLN A 222 -2.03 -21.78 -14.80
C GLN A 222 -3.57 -21.87 -14.73
N ILE A 223 -4.18 -21.40 -13.64
CA ILE A 223 -5.64 -21.33 -13.48
C ILE A 223 -6.24 -20.32 -14.47
N LEU A 224 -5.66 -19.14 -14.61
CA LEU A 224 -6.14 -18.11 -15.54
C LEU A 224 -6.09 -18.59 -17.00
N LEU A 225 -4.99 -19.19 -17.44
CA LEU A 225 -4.86 -19.73 -18.80
C LEU A 225 -5.86 -20.86 -19.08
N ARG A 226 -6.15 -21.70 -18.08
CA ARG A 226 -7.19 -22.73 -18.18
C ARG A 226 -8.60 -22.12 -18.28
N MET A 227 -8.88 -21.10 -17.49
CA MET A 227 -10.16 -20.38 -17.48
C MET A 227 -10.40 -19.59 -18.78
N GLU A 228 -9.37 -18.96 -19.35
CA GLU A 228 -9.43 -18.29 -20.65
C GLU A 228 -9.76 -19.27 -21.78
N GLN A 229 -9.14 -20.45 -21.78
CA GLN A 229 -9.41 -21.50 -22.77
C GLN A 229 -10.82 -22.10 -22.61
N GLU A 230 -11.32 -22.25 -21.39
CA GLU A 230 -12.71 -22.69 -21.12
C GLU A 230 -13.73 -21.60 -21.52
N GLN A 231 -13.45 -20.32 -21.23
CA GLN A 231 -14.26 -19.18 -21.66
C GLN A 231 -14.34 -19.08 -23.18
N LYS A 232 -13.22 -19.27 -23.89
CA LYS A 232 -13.19 -19.26 -25.36
C LYS A 232 -14.09 -20.33 -25.95
N VAL A 233 -14.02 -21.57 -25.45
CA VAL A 233 -14.88 -22.67 -25.92
C VAL A 233 -16.36 -22.38 -25.63
N ALA A 234 -16.67 -21.79 -24.48
CA ALA A 234 -18.03 -21.38 -24.14
C ALA A 234 -18.57 -20.27 -25.07
N GLU A 235 -17.74 -19.29 -25.43
CA GLU A 235 -18.12 -18.20 -26.34
C GLU A 235 -18.24 -18.67 -27.80
N ASP A 236 -17.31 -19.51 -28.29
CA ASP A 236 -17.41 -20.16 -29.60
C ASP A 236 -18.73 -20.96 -29.71
N ALA A 237 -19.10 -21.71 -28.67
CA ALA A 237 -20.37 -22.44 -28.59
C ALA A 237 -21.59 -21.51 -28.50
N ARG A 238 -21.50 -20.39 -27.77
CA ARG A 238 -22.57 -19.37 -27.68
C ARG A 238 -22.85 -18.76 -29.05
N ILE A 239 -21.81 -18.43 -29.81
CA ILE A 239 -21.90 -17.83 -31.15
C ILE A 239 -22.50 -18.83 -32.16
N VAL A 240 -22.22 -20.13 -32.05
CA VAL A 240 -22.88 -21.16 -32.87
C VAL A 240 -24.37 -21.24 -32.54
N ALA A 241 -24.73 -21.38 -31.25
CA ALA A 241 -26.13 -21.46 -30.83
C ALA A 241 -26.94 -20.19 -31.19
N GLU A 242 -26.32 -19.01 -31.21
CA GLU A 242 -26.93 -17.76 -31.66
C GLU A 242 -27.24 -17.78 -33.17
N ARG A 243 -26.37 -18.38 -34.00
CA ARG A 243 -26.64 -18.58 -35.44
C ARG A 243 -27.73 -19.60 -35.68
N ASP A 244 -27.67 -20.75 -35.01
CA ASP A 244 -28.67 -21.81 -35.12
C ASP A 244 -30.08 -21.27 -34.76
N ALA A 245 -30.17 -20.42 -33.73
CA ALA A 245 -31.40 -19.74 -33.35
C ALA A 245 -31.87 -18.68 -34.37
N ALA A 246 -30.95 -17.95 -35.00
CA ALA A 246 -31.27 -17.00 -36.06
C ALA A 246 -31.78 -17.71 -37.33
N GLU A 247 -31.19 -18.85 -37.70
CA GLU A 247 -31.65 -19.69 -38.80
C GLU A 247 -33.02 -20.31 -38.49
N GLN A 248 -33.21 -20.83 -37.27
CA GLN A 248 -34.49 -21.41 -36.83
C GLN A 248 -35.62 -20.36 -36.81
N THR A 249 -35.35 -19.14 -36.35
CA THR A 249 -36.36 -18.06 -36.33
C THR A 249 -36.69 -17.56 -37.74
N CYS A 250 -35.71 -17.48 -38.65
CA CYS A 250 -35.93 -17.18 -40.06
C CYS A 250 -36.81 -18.26 -40.74
N ALA A 251 -36.49 -19.54 -40.52
CA ALA A 251 -37.28 -20.66 -41.03
C ALA A 251 -38.72 -20.68 -40.47
N ALA A 252 -38.89 -20.39 -39.18
CA ALA A 252 -40.20 -20.26 -38.54
C ALA A 252 -41.02 -19.11 -39.13
N HIS A 253 -40.41 -17.94 -39.38
CA HIS A 253 -41.09 -16.81 -40.02
C HIS A 253 -41.54 -17.14 -41.45
N LEU A 254 -40.71 -17.83 -42.23
CA LEU A 254 -41.08 -18.24 -43.59
C LEU A 254 -42.23 -19.26 -43.59
N LEU A 255 -42.26 -20.19 -42.64
CA LEU A 255 -43.39 -21.11 -42.45
C LEU A 255 -44.67 -20.39 -42.01
N GLN A 256 -44.57 -19.39 -41.12
CA GLN A 256 -45.68 -18.55 -40.70
C GLN A 256 -46.30 -17.80 -41.89
N GLU A 257 -45.48 -17.18 -42.74
CA GLU A 257 -45.93 -16.50 -43.97
C GLU A 257 -46.68 -17.46 -44.91
N LYS A 258 -46.19 -18.68 -45.10
CA LYS A 258 -46.89 -19.70 -45.93
C LYS A 258 -48.18 -20.19 -45.29
N TYR A 259 -48.25 -20.29 -43.96
CA TYR A 259 -49.48 -20.62 -43.25
C TYR A 259 -50.53 -19.51 -43.42
N GLU A 260 -50.16 -18.24 -43.22
CA GLU A 260 -51.06 -17.10 -43.39
C GLU A 260 -51.56 -16.98 -44.84
N ALA A 261 -50.67 -17.15 -45.83
CA ALA A 261 -51.06 -17.14 -47.25
C ALA A 261 -52.01 -18.29 -47.62
N THR A 262 -51.80 -19.50 -47.09
CA THR A 262 -52.69 -20.65 -47.36
C THR A 262 -54.03 -20.52 -46.64
N MET A 263 -54.06 -19.99 -45.42
CA MET A 263 -55.30 -19.66 -44.70
C MET A 263 -56.12 -18.57 -45.43
N ALA A 264 -55.47 -17.53 -45.97
CA ALA A 264 -56.13 -16.51 -46.78
C ALA A 264 -56.73 -17.07 -48.06
N ALA A 265 -55.99 -17.95 -48.77
CA ALA A 265 -56.49 -18.65 -49.95
C ALA A 265 -57.66 -19.59 -49.63
N LEU A 266 -57.60 -20.31 -48.50
CA LEU A 266 -58.68 -21.19 -48.02
C LEU A 266 -59.94 -20.38 -47.72
N SER A 267 -59.86 -19.26 -46.98
CA SER A 267 -61.03 -18.41 -46.74
C SER A 267 -61.61 -17.80 -48.03
N GLN A 268 -60.78 -17.52 -49.05
CA GLN A 268 -61.28 -17.10 -50.35
C GLN A 268 -62.02 -18.25 -51.08
N MET A 269 -61.55 -19.49 -50.96
CA MET A 269 -62.21 -20.68 -51.53
C MET A 269 -63.51 -21.01 -50.80
N GLU A 270 -63.53 -20.94 -49.47
CA GLU A 270 -64.71 -21.07 -48.61
C GLU A 270 -65.81 -20.09 -49.03
N LYS A 271 -65.48 -18.80 -49.18
CA LYS A 271 -66.42 -17.78 -49.68
C LYS A 271 -66.98 -18.12 -51.06
N ARG A 272 -66.16 -18.67 -51.98
CA ARG A 272 -66.64 -19.16 -53.28
C ARG A 272 -67.57 -20.37 -53.16
N ALA A 273 -67.26 -21.31 -52.26
CA ALA A 273 -68.08 -22.49 -52.01
C ALA A 273 -69.44 -22.12 -51.43
N VAL A 274 -69.49 -21.26 -50.40
CA VAL A 274 -70.74 -20.76 -49.80
C VAL A 274 -71.58 -19.99 -50.82
N MET A 275 -70.97 -19.18 -51.69
CA MET A 275 -71.70 -18.53 -52.80
C MET A 275 -72.26 -19.56 -53.80
N ALA A 276 -71.49 -20.58 -54.18
CA ALA A 276 -71.95 -21.62 -55.11
C ALA A 276 -73.08 -22.48 -54.52
N GLU A 277 -72.99 -22.84 -53.24
CA GLU A 277 -74.03 -23.54 -52.49
C GLU A 277 -75.31 -22.68 -52.36
N THR A 278 -75.16 -21.39 -52.04
CA THR A 278 -76.29 -20.44 -51.98
C THR A 278 -76.97 -20.29 -53.34
N MET A 279 -76.21 -20.21 -54.44
CA MET A 279 -76.78 -20.19 -55.80
C MET A 279 -77.48 -21.50 -56.16
N LEU A 280 -76.90 -22.65 -55.79
CA LEU A 280 -77.52 -23.96 -56.01
C LEU A 280 -78.85 -24.08 -55.25
N GLU A 281 -78.88 -23.67 -53.99
CA GLU A 281 -80.07 -23.74 -53.15
C GLU A 281 -81.15 -22.75 -53.61
N ALA A 282 -80.77 -21.53 -54.00
CA ALA A 282 -81.69 -20.59 -54.67
C ALA A 282 -82.26 -21.16 -55.98
N THR A 283 -81.45 -21.90 -56.76
CA THR A 283 -81.89 -22.56 -57.99
C THR A 283 -82.87 -23.71 -57.70
N LYS A 284 -82.61 -24.54 -56.68
CA LYS A 284 -83.56 -25.55 -56.20
C LYS A 284 -84.87 -24.92 -55.74
N GLN A 285 -84.81 -23.84 -54.96
CA GLN A 285 -86.01 -23.15 -54.45
C GLN A 285 -86.83 -22.53 -55.59
N TYR A 286 -86.17 -21.95 -56.60
CA TYR A 286 -86.83 -21.48 -57.83
C TYR A 286 -87.50 -22.63 -58.60
N GLN A 287 -86.81 -23.76 -58.77
CA GLN A 287 -87.36 -24.95 -59.43
C GLN A 287 -88.55 -25.55 -58.65
N ALA A 288 -88.46 -25.63 -57.32
CA ALA A 288 -89.57 -26.03 -56.44
C ALA A 288 -90.74 -25.04 -56.49
N GLY A 289 -90.46 -23.75 -56.69
CA GLY A 289 -91.46 -22.72 -56.97
C GLY A 289 -92.19 -22.96 -58.28
N GLN A 290 -91.48 -23.25 -59.38
CA GLN A 290 -92.10 -23.62 -60.66
C GLN A 290 -92.92 -24.92 -60.54
N VAL A 291 -92.43 -25.93 -59.84
CA VAL A 291 -93.19 -27.17 -59.60
C VAL A 291 -94.48 -26.89 -58.83
N LYS A 292 -94.45 -26.03 -57.79
CA LYS A 292 -95.66 -25.63 -57.06
C LYS A 292 -96.63 -24.81 -57.92
N ALA A 293 -96.15 -23.94 -58.81
CA ALA A 293 -96.99 -23.21 -59.75
C ALA A 293 -97.69 -24.16 -60.75
N ASN A 294 -96.97 -25.16 -61.27
CA ASN A 294 -97.52 -26.15 -62.19
C ASN A 294 -98.45 -27.17 -61.48
N GLN A 295 -98.28 -27.41 -60.17
CA GLN A 295 -99.12 -28.30 -59.37
C GLN A 295 -100.48 -27.71 -58.96
N SER A 296 -100.77 -26.44 -59.25
CA SER A 296 -102.12 -25.88 -59.07
C SER A 296 -103.19 -26.48 -60.01
N PHE A 297 -102.80 -27.35 -60.95
CA PHE A 297 -103.70 -27.97 -61.93
C PHE A 297 -103.77 -29.51 -61.87
N THR A 298 -103.90 -30.12 -60.69
CA THR A 298 -104.67 -31.39 -60.52
C THR A 298 -104.92 -31.75 -59.04
N SER A 299 -106.19 -31.89 -58.67
CA SER A 299 -106.69 -32.60 -57.48
C SER A 299 -107.22 -33.99 -57.94
N SER A 300 -107.59 -34.99 -57.13
CA SER A 300 -107.70 -35.23 -55.67
C SER A 300 -107.47 -36.75 -55.42
N SER A 301 -107.52 -37.33 -54.21
CA SER A 301 -108.73 -37.88 -53.54
C SER A 301 -108.31 -38.98 -52.50
N PRO A 302 -109.19 -39.51 -51.61
CA PRO A 302 -108.81 -39.61 -50.18
C PRO A 302 -109.10 -40.94 -49.44
N ARG A 303 -108.85 -40.91 -48.10
CA ARG A 303 -109.40 -41.78 -47.01
C ARG A 303 -108.67 -43.15 -46.82
N ALA A 304 -108.04 -43.52 -45.70
CA ALA A 304 -108.35 -43.44 -44.24
C ALA A 304 -109.40 -44.49 -43.79
N GLU A 305 -109.56 -44.88 -42.50
CA GLU A 305 -108.89 -44.51 -41.21
C GLU A 305 -107.88 -45.64 -40.77
N HIS A 306 -107.54 -46.09 -39.53
CA HIS A 306 -107.89 -45.85 -38.11
C HIS A 306 -106.87 -46.59 -37.13
N VAL A 307 -106.57 -46.07 -35.90
CA VAL A 307 -106.01 -46.78 -34.68
C VAL A 307 -104.57 -47.39 -34.72
N LEU A 308 -103.69 -47.39 -33.69
CA LEU A 308 -103.56 -46.72 -32.37
C LEU A 308 -102.13 -46.97 -31.78
N GLY A 309 -101.54 -46.03 -31.01
CA GLY A 309 -100.47 -46.37 -30.04
C GLY A 309 -99.38 -45.30 -29.81
N LYS A 310 -99.18 -44.87 -28.56
CA LYS A 310 -98.09 -43.95 -28.14
C LYS A 310 -96.73 -44.67 -28.09
N ILE A 311 -95.68 -44.07 -28.67
CA ILE A 311 -94.32 -44.06 -28.09
C ILE A 311 -93.54 -42.85 -28.62
N ASN A 312 -92.79 -42.17 -27.73
CA ASN A 312 -91.87 -41.09 -28.10
C ASN A 312 -90.50 -41.69 -28.43
N GLN A 313 -89.77 -41.09 -29.39
CA GLN A 313 -88.32 -41.27 -29.52
C GLN A 313 -87.70 -40.09 -30.29
N GLU A 314 -86.95 -39.25 -29.57
CA GLU A 314 -86.01 -38.28 -30.15
C GLU A 314 -84.62 -38.93 -30.27
N PRO A 315 -83.87 -38.63 -31.34
CA PRO A 315 -82.43 -38.93 -31.40
C PRO A 315 -81.61 -37.63 -31.36
N ASN A 316 -81.15 -37.22 -30.18
CA ASN A 316 -79.72 -37.16 -29.82
C ASN A 316 -79.53 -36.53 -28.43
N GLN A 317 -78.52 -36.97 -27.68
CA GLN A 317 -78.22 -36.48 -26.33
C GLN A 317 -77.04 -35.51 -26.31
N ASP A 318 -77.13 -34.53 -25.41
CA ASP A 318 -76.07 -33.56 -25.15
C ASP A 318 -74.96 -34.12 -24.22
N MET A 319 -73.72 -33.76 -24.55
CA MET A 319 -72.61 -33.46 -23.62
C MET A 319 -72.42 -34.31 -22.35
N SER A 320 -71.44 -35.23 -22.35
CA SER A 320 -70.13 -34.99 -21.69
C SER A 320 -69.26 -36.26 -21.48
N ASN A 321 -67.98 -36.05 -21.17
CA ASN A 321 -67.03 -36.98 -20.55
C ASN A 321 -66.72 -38.34 -21.24
N ARG A 322 -65.62 -38.35 -22.01
CA ARG A 322 -64.43 -39.19 -21.72
C ARG A 322 -63.18 -38.64 -22.42
N ARG A 323 -62.01 -38.82 -21.79
CA ARG A 323 -60.72 -38.23 -22.23
C ARG A 323 -59.59 -39.26 -22.13
N ILE A 324 -59.29 -39.94 -23.24
CA ILE A 324 -58.07 -40.72 -23.50
C ILE A 324 -57.74 -40.53 -25.00
N GLY A 325 -56.51 -40.25 -25.43
CA GLY A 325 -55.27 -39.97 -24.69
C GLY A 325 -54.04 -39.94 -25.62
N LEU A 326 -52.84 -39.83 -25.04
CA LEU A 326 -51.51 -40.14 -25.65
C LEU A 326 -51.18 -39.40 -26.98
N LEU A 327 -50.30 -38.41 -26.99
CA LEU A 327 -48.84 -38.66 -26.97
C LEU A 327 -48.00 -37.47 -26.48
N SER A 328 -46.73 -37.77 -26.18
CA SER A 328 -45.74 -36.97 -25.46
C SER A 328 -45.50 -35.52 -25.94
N ARG A 329 -45.47 -34.59 -24.98
CA ARG A 329 -44.52 -33.47 -24.96
C ARG A 329 -43.72 -33.52 -23.67
N GLY A 330 -42.40 -33.64 -23.77
CA GLY A 330 -41.50 -33.56 -22.63
C GLY A 330 -41.06 -32.13 -22.37
N LEU A 331 -41.39 -31.58 -21.21
CA LEU A 331 -40.80 -30.36 -20.66
C LEU A 331 -40.39 -30.64 -19.21
N GLY A 332 -39.14 -31.07 -19.04
CA GLY A 332 -38.57 -31.39 -17.74
C GLY A 332 -37.88 -30.17 -17.14
N TRP A 333 -38.59 -29.39 -16.32
CA TRP A 333 -37.96 -28.48 -15.37
C TRP A 333 -38.74 -28.50 -14.05
N LEU A 334 -38.13 -29.12 -13.03
CA LEU A 334 -38.62 -29.07 -11.66
C LEU A 334 -37.46 -28.61 -10.77
N ASP A 335 -37.61 -27.44 -10.16
CA ASP A 335 -36.70 -26.98 -9.11
C ASP A 335 -36.76 -27.94 -7.90
N LYS A 336 -35.63 -28.15 -7.23
CA LYS A 336 -35.52 -28.97 -6.03
C LYS A 336 -34.55 -28.38 -4.99
N SER A 337 -34.74 -27.11 -4.70
CA SER A 337 -34.05 -26.35 -3.66
C SER A 337 -34.45 -26.76 -2.22
N LYS A 338 -34.03 -27.95 -1.74
CA LYS A 338 -34.09 -28.25 -0.28
C LYS A 338 -33.07 -29.25 0.28
N GLY A 339 -32.11 -28.69 1.03
CA GLY A 339 -31.68 -29.21 2.33
C GLY A 339 -30.69 -30.39 2.39
N ARG A 340 -29.43 -30.08 2.72
CA ARG A 340 -28.65 -30.88 3.67
C ARG A 340 -27.85 -29.96 4.60
N GLN A 341 -28.07 -30.10 5.89
CA GLN A 341 -27.14 -29.59 6.90
C GLN A 341 -25.91 -30.51 6.93
N ASN A 342 -24.75 -29.95 7.27
CA ASN A 342 -23.63 -30.69 7.86
C ASN A 342 -22.88 -29.71 8.77
N SER A 343 -23.13 -29.80 10.07
CA SER A 343 -22.38 -29.10 11.11
C SER A 343 -21.21 -29.98 11.55
N THR A 344 -19.99 -29.45 11.53
CA THR A 344 -18.82 -30.04 12.17
C THR A 344 -18.10 -28.98 12.98
N GLU A 345 -18.27 -29.02 14.29
CA GLU A 345 -17.43 -28.31 15.24
C GLU A 345 -16.13 -29.10 15.43
N THR A 346 -14.98 -28.44 15.39
CA THR A 346 -13.73 -28.97 15.96
C THR A 346 -13.01 -27.87 16.70
N SER A 347 -12.77 -28.13 17.99
CA SER A 347 -12.12 -27.24 18.96
C SER A 347 -10.78 -26.67 18.51
N GLY A 348 -10.49 -25.44 18.94
CA GLY A 348 -9.16 -24.84 18.99
C GLY A 348 -9.11 -23.90 20.20
N GLY A 349 -8.00 -23.95 20.95
CA GLY A 349 -7.72 -23.10 22.12
C GLY A 349 -6.30 -22.55 22.08
#